data_AF-A0A7M3Z2E5-F1
#
_entry.id   AF-A0A7M3Z2E5-F1
#
_cell.length_a   1.000
_cell.length_b   1.000
_cell.length_c   1.000
_cell.angle_alpha   90.00
_cell.angle_beta   90.00
_cell.angle_gamma   90.00
#
_symmetry.space_group_name_H-M   'P 1'
#
loop_
_entity.id
_entity.type
_entity.pdbx_description
1 polymer ?
#
loop_
_entity_poly.entity_id
_entity_poly.type
_entity_poly.pdbx_seq_one_letter_code
_entity_poly.pdbx_strand_id
1 'polypeptide(L)' 'AAVIANKAVGNLLHCVYVDTGFMRKNETEQIEALLEAQGINLITVRAADRYFEALKGVTEP' A
#
# COMPACT_ATOMS: atom_id res chain seq x y z
N ALA A 1 -6.20 9.55 -6.55
CA ALA A 1 -7.56 9.35 -6.01
C ALA A 1 -7.61 9.53 -4.49
N ALA A 2 -6.75 8.85 -3.72
CA ALA A 2 -6.72 8.92 -2.24
C ALA A 2 -6.70 10.35 -1.67
N VAL A 3 -5.89 11.25 -2.24
CA VAL A 3 -5.81 12.67 -1.81
C VAL A 3 -7.13 13.43 -2.03
N ILE A 4 -7.85 13.15 -3.12
CA ILE A 4 -9.13 13.81 -3.42
C ILE A 4 -10.23 13.26 -2.50
N ALA A 5 -10.23 11.94 -2.27
CA ALA A 5 -11.13 11.30 -1.33
C ALA A 5 -10.89 11.80 0.10
N ASN A 6 -9.64 11.98 0.53
CA ASN A 6 -9.34 12.50 1.87
C ASN A 6 -9.87 13.93 2.06
N LYS A 7 -9.80 14.78 1.04
CA LYS A 7 -10.40 16.12 1.07
C LYS A 7 -11.94 16.09 1.17
N ALA A 8 -12.58 15.07 0.59
CA ALA A 8 -14.04 14.96 0.56
C ALA A 8 -14.63 14.27 1.80
N VAL A 9 -13.92 13.28 2.36
CA VAL A 9 -14.43 12.38 3.42
C VAL A 9 -13.72 12.61 4.77
N GLY A 10 -12.58 13.31 4.77
CA GLY A 10 -11.83 13.66 5.97
C GLY A 10 -11.36 12.42 6.75
N ASN A 11 -11.47 12.48 8.08
CA ASN A 11 -10.97 11.46 9.01
C ASN A 11 -11.68 10.08 8.94
N LEU A 12 -12.75 9.94 8.14
CA LEU A 12 -13.43 8.67 7.94
C LEU A 12 -12.77 7.81 6.84
N LEU A 13 -11.77 8.34 6.13
CA LEU A 13 -11.05 7.59 5.12
C LEU A 13 -9.97 6.71 5.76
N HIS A 14 -10.18 5.39 5.73
CA HIS A 14 -9.14 4.41 6.04
C HIS A 14 -8.41 4.02 4.76
N CYS A 15 -7.19 4.53 4.59
CA CYS A 15 -6.37 4.20 3.43
C CYS A 15 -5.52 2.98 3.77
N VAL A 16 -5.70 1.88 3.05
CA VAL A 16 -4.91 0.65 3.25
C VAL A 16 -3.98 0.48 2.06
N TYR A 17 -2.69 0.31 2.34
CA TYR A 17 -1.68 -0.03 1.36
C TYR A 17 -1.11 -1.41 1.69
N VAL A 18 -1.19 -2.33 0.72
CA VAL A 18 -0.69 -3.71 0.90
C VAL A 18 0.58 -3.86 0.08
N ASP A 19 1.70 -4.01 0.78
CA ASP A 19 2.96 -4.36 0.15
C ASP A 19 2.98 -5.87 -0.11
N THR A 20 2.82 -6.22 -1.39
CA THR A 20 2.80 -7.61 -1.87
C THR A 20 4.19 -8.21 -2.02
N GLY A 21 5.27 -7.45 -1.79
CA GLY A 21 6.65 -7.88 -2.03
C GLY A 21 7.12 -7.77 -3.48
N PHE A 22 6.24 -7.37 -4.41
CA PHE A 22 6.56 -7.15 -5.83
C PHE A 22 6.73 -5.68 -6.21
N MET A 23 6.86 -4.81 -5.21
CA MET A 23 7.08 -3.38 -5.40
C MET A 23 8.53 -3.11 -5.82
N ARG A 24 8.79 -1.97 -6.45
CA ARG A 24 10.15 -1.54 -6.77
C ARG A 24 10.93 -1.22 -5.49
N LYS A 25 12.25 -1.24 -5.61
CA LYS A 25 13.14 -0.90 -4.50
C LYS A 25 12.76 0.47 -3.91
N ASN A 26 12.50 0.50 -2.61
CA ASN A 26 12.14 1.67 -1.81
C ASN A 26 10.79 2.32 -2.20
N GLU A 27 9.94 1.65 -2.98
CA GLU A 27 8.65 2.23 -3.42
C GLU A 27 7.67 2.35 -2.24
N THR A 28 7.59 1.34 -1.38
CA THR A 28 6.76 1.36 -0.17
C THR A 28 7.12 2.54 0.74
N GLU A 29 8.42 2.77 0.97
CA GLU A 29 8.91 3.87 1.82
C GLU A 29 8.57 5.24 1.23
N GLN A 30 8.67 5.39 -0.10
CA GLN A 30 8.29 6.62 -0.79
C GLN A 30 6.78 6.87 -0.73
N ILE A 31 5.96 5.83 -0.86
CA ILE A 31 4.50 5.91 -0.79
C ILE A 31 4.06 6.28 0.63
N GLU A 32 4.64 5.67 1.66
CA GLU A 32 4.39 6.01 3.06
C GLU A 32 4.70 7.48 3.33
N ALA A 33 5.90 7.95 2.96
CA ALA A 33 6.30 9.33 3.16
C ALA A 33 5.42 10.33 2.40
N LEU A 34 5.02 10.00 1.16
CA LEU A 34 4.14 10.85 0.36
C LEU A 34 2.76 10.99 0.98
N LEU A 35 2.18 9.90 1.47
CA LEU A 35 0.82 9.89 2.02
C LEU A 35 0.77 10.48 3.43
N GLU A 36 1.82 10.28 4.23
CA GLU A 36 2.00 10.93 5.54
C GLU A 36 2.11 12.46 5.37
N ALA A 37 2.90 12.93 4.40
CA ALA A 37 3.00 14.35 4.08
C ALA A 37 1.66 14.98 3.61
N GLN A 38 0.71 14.16 3.15
CA GLN A 38 -0.64 14.59 2.77
C GLN A 38 -1.65 14.50 3.93
N GLY A 39 -1.22 14.11 5.14
CA GLY A 39 -2.06 13.98 6.32
C GLY A 39 -3.11 12.87 6.20
N ILE A 40 -2.82 11.83 5.40
CA ILE A 40 -3.70 10.68 5.21
C ILE A 40 -3.31 9.60 6.21
N ASN A 41 -4.27 9.10 6.99
CA ASN A 41 -4.07 7.93 7.85
C ASN A 41 -3.91 6.68 6.97
N LEU A 42 -2.65 6.31 6.70
CA LEU A 42 -2.28 5.13 5.93
C LEU A 42 -1.99 3.95 6.85
N ILE A 43 -2.61 2.80 6.57
CA ILE A 43 -2.27 1.52 7.17
C ILE A 43 -1.48 0.74 6.14
N THR A 44 -0.18 0.59 6.37
CA THR A 44 0.68 -0.27 5.54
C THR A 44 0.67 -1.70 6.09
N VAL A 45 0.30 -2.65 5.24
CA VAL A 45 0.34 -4.08 5.53
C VAL A 45 1.46 -4.70 4.71
N ARG A 46 2.52 -5.20 5.38
CA ARG A 46 3.57 -5.97 4.72
C ARG A 46 3.14 -7.42 4.58
N ALA A 47 2.85 -7.83 3.34
CA ALA A 47 2.30 -9.13 3.00
C ALA A 47 3.20 -9.95 2.05
N ALA A 48 4.45 -9.55 1.85
CA ALA A 48 5.40 -10.20 0.93
C ALA A 48 5.44 -11.73 1.11
N ASP A 49 5.65 -12.22 2.34
CA ASP A 49 5.73 -13.66 2.64
C ASP A 49 4.46 -14.40 2.22
N ARG A 50 3.28 -13.80 2.44
CA ARG A 50 2.00 -14.39 2.06
C ARG A 50 1.87 -14.55 0.54
N TYR A 51 2.32 -13.55 -0.21
CA TYR A 51 2.26 -13.58 -1.67
C TYR A 51 3.31 -14.53 -2.25
N PHE A 52 4.52 -14.57 -1.68
CA PHE A 52 5.56 -15.50 -2.11
C PHE A 52 5.18 -16.97 -1.87
N GLU A 53 4.58 -17.28 -0.71
CA GLU A 53 4.06 -18.63 -0.45
C GLU A 53 2.90 -19.00 -1.39
N ALA A 54 1.99 -18.05 -1.65
CA ALA A 54 0.83 -18.30 -2.51
C ALA A 54 1.20 -18.52 -3.99
N LEU A 55 2.28 -17.88 -4.47
CA LEU A 55 2.73 -17.96 -5.86
C LEU A 55 3.83 -19.02 -6.08
N LYS A 56 4.17 -19.78 -5.05
CA LYS A 56 5.19 -20.83 -5.14
C LYS A 56 4.74 -21.91 -6.13
N GLY A 57 5.49 -22.04 -7.22
CA GLY A 57 5.23 -23.05 -8.26
C GLY A 57 4.16 -22.67 -9.27
N VAL A 58 3.63 -21.44 -9.23
CA VAL A 58 2.75 -20.90 -10.27
C VAL A 58 3.62 -20.44 -11.44
N THR A 59 3.49 -21.10 -12.59
CA THR A 59 4.21 -20.77 -13.83
C THR A 59 3.31 -20.17 -14.90
N GLU A 60 2.00 -20.35 -14.76
CA GLU A 60 1.01 -19.78 -15.67
C GLU A 60 0.67 -18.34 -15.23
N PRO A 61 0.79 -17.36 -16.14
CA PRO A 61 0.56 -15.94 -15.85
C PRO A 61 -0.92 -15.55 -15.72
#